data_AF-A0A7Y5EVN0-F1
#
_entry.id   AF-A0A7Y5EVN0-F1
#
_cell.length_a   1.000
_cell.length_b   1.000
_cell.length_c   1.000
_cell.angle_alpha   90.00
_cell.angle_beta   90.00
_cell.angle_gamma   90.00
#
_symmetry.space_group_name_H-M   'P 1'
#
loop_
_entity.id
_entity.type
_entity.pdbx_description
1 polymer ?
#
loop_
_entity_poly.entity_id
_entity_poly.type
_entity_poly.pdbx_seq_one_letter_code
_entity_poly.pdbx_strand_id
1 'polypeptide(L)'
;MADVVPNHLAAVEGDGAFALTSASTNRKYQMTIAASQMATMSGKFLTGMRFRLNGTATANWPSVDTSYSYWEVYIGAGVAPGAMGSTFATNFLGTPTQVRSGGHTFFAGAFTAGSSPNAFGQALVFDSNYLYTGGDLAVEMRFSTQSGATNQPSFDAVAASGGPANGWGVDFSARWTSNPTSATGSNANFLVTDFMATAVPEPATMIALGLGVAALARGRRK
;
A
#
# COMPACT_ATOMS: atom_id res chain seq x y z
N MET A 1 8.10 2.92 -11.29
CA MET A 1 8.72 3.72 -10.22
C MET A 1 8.15 3.29 -8.89
N ALA A 2 8.80 3.67 -7.79
CA ALA A 2 8.28 3.42 -6.46
C ALA A 2 8.56 4.64 -5.55
N ASP A 3 7.70 4.89 -4.57
CA ASP A 3 7.87 5.98 -3.60
C ASP A 3 7.46 5.48 -2.21
N VAL A 4 8.33 5.73 -1.24
CA VAL A 4 8.15 5.26 0.14
C VAL A 4 7.37 6.30 0.91
N VAL A 5 6.30 5.88 1.56
CA VAL A 5 5.46 6.72 2.42
C VAL A 5 5.52 6.16 3.84
N PRO A 6 5.85 7.00 4.84
CA PRO A 6 6.19 8.42 4.75
C PRO A 6 7.55 8.68 4.08
N ASN A 7 7.68 9.80 3.35
CA ASN A 7 8.83 10.07 2.47
C ASN A 7 10.15 10.17 3.22
N HIS A 8 10.11 10.64 4.47
CA HIS A 8 11.30 10.76 5.32
C HIS A 8 11.84 9.39 5.79
N LEU A 9 11.08 8.30 5.64
CA LEU A 9 11.47 6.93 6.02
C LEU A 9 12.00 6.09 4.84
N ALA A 10 12.23 6.71 3.68
CA ALA A 10 12.83 6.04 2.54
C ALA A 10 14.17 5.36 2.90
N ALA A 11 14.99 6.02 3.72
CA ALA A 11 16.32 5.54 4.13
C ALA A 11 16.48 5.31 5.65
N VAL A 12 15.41 5.49 6.43
CA VAL A 12 15.44 5.40 7.89
C VAL A 12 14.28 4.53 8.37
N GLU A 13 14.50 3.76 9.43
CA GLU A 13 13.46 2.96 10.11
C GLU A 13 12.39 3.85 10.74
N GLY A 14 11.14 3.38 10.77
CA GLY A 14 10.10 4.00 11.59
C GLY A 14 10.38 3.87 13.09
N ASP A 15 9.74 4.74 13.88
CA ASP A 15 9.82 4.75 15.34
C ASP A 15 8.90 3.73 16.02
N GLY A 16 8.27 2.85 15.23
CA GLY A 16 7.33 1.84 15.72
C GLY A 16 7.28 0.60 14.83
N ALA A 17 6.36 -0.28 15.18
CA ALA A 17 6.10 -1.48 14.40
C ALA A 17 4.61 -1.80 14.37
N PHE A 18 4.16 -2.50 13.34
CA PHE A 18 2.80 -2.97 13.23
C PHE A 18 2.77 -4.45 12.84
N ALA A 19 2.08 -5.26 13.63
CA ALA A 19 1.75 -6.62 13.24
C ALA A 19 0.63 -6.54 12.19
N LEU A 20 0.98 -6.36 10.91
CA LEU A 20 0.00 -6.28 9.83
C LEU A 20 -0.81 -7.58 9.73
N THR A 21 -0.13 -8.73 9.84
CA THR A 21 -0.73 -10.04 9.63
C THR A 21 -1.19 -10.68 10.93
N SER A 22 -2.02 -11.73 10.85
CA SER A 22 -2.50 -12.47 12.02
C SER A 22 -2.87 -13.90 11.69
N ALA A 23 -2.45 -14.84 12.55
CA ALA A 23 -2.84 -16.25 12.52
C ALA A 23 -4.12 -16.56 13.29
N SER A 24 -4.70 -15.58 13.99
CA SER A 24 -5.88 -15.78 14.83
C SER A 24 -7.10 -14.97 14.39
N THR A 25 -6.92 -13.94 13.57
CA THR A 25 -7.98 -13.00 13.22
C THR A 25 -7.86 -12.49 11.79
N ASN A 26 -8.99 -12.29 11.15
CA ASN A 26 -9.09 -11.40 9.99
C ASN A 26 -8.77 -9.96 10.42
N ARG A 27 -8.43 -9.09 9.47
CA ARG A 27 -8.15 -7.68 9.78
C ARG A 27 -8.73 -6.73 8.74
N LYS A 28 -9.07 -5.54 9.21
CA LYS A 28 -9.21 -4.33 8.40
C LYS A 28 -8.23 -3.30 8.90
N TYR A 29 -7.51 -2.69 7.98
CA TYR A 29 -6.52 -1.66 8.25
C TYR A 29 -6.68 -0.56 7.21
N GLN A 30 -6.74 0.69 7.64
CA GLN A 30 -6.91 1.84 6.76
C GLN A 30 -5.85 2.89 7.08
N MET A 31 -5.36 3.53 6.04
CA MET A 31 -4.42 4.65 6.07
C MET A 31 -5.06 5.85 5.40
N THR A 32 -4.78 7.04 5.92
CA THR A 32 -4.92 8.31 5.21
C THR A 32 -3.55 8.94 5.07
N ILE A 33 -3.22 9.44 3.88
CA ILE A 33 -1.91 9.95 3.50
C ILE A 33 -2.09 11.34 2.92
N ALA A 34 -1.35 12.32 3.43
CA ALA A 34 -1.38 13.67 2.91
C ALA A 34 -0.84 13.74 1.48
N ALA A 35 -1.40 14.63 0.66
CA ALA A 35 -0.97 14.84 -0.72
C ALA A 35 0.53 15.15 -0.86
N SER A 36 1.13 15.80 0.14
CA SER A 36 2.56 16.12 0.23
C SER A 36 3.45 14.87 0.19
N GLN A 37 2.98 13.77 0.77
CA GLN A 37 3.71 12.50 0.78
C GLN A 37 3.60 11.77 -0.57
N MET A 38 2.57 12.07 -1.37
CA MET A 38 2.32 11.40 -2.65
C MET A 38 2.68 12.27 -3.86
N ALA A 39 3.41 13.37 -3.67
CA ALA A 39 3.63 14.38 -4.71
C ALA A 39 4.24 13.80 -5.99
N THR A 40 5.19 12.86 -5.87
CA THR A 40 5.85 12.23 -7.03
C THR A 40 4.93 11.28 -7.80
N MET A 41 3.83 10.85 -7.18
CA MET A 41 2.89 9.87 -7.73
C MET A 41 1.74 10.51 -8.50
N SER A 42 1.56 11.84 -8.41
CA SER A 42 0.46 12.53 -9.09
C SER A 42 0.53 12.35 -10.61
N GLY A 43 -0.62 12.05 -11.22
CA GLY A 43 -0.77 11.79 -12.65
C GLY A 43 -0.31 10.40 -13.09
N LYS A 44 -0.18 9.44 -12.16
CA LYS A 44 0.35 8.09 -12.44
C LYS A 44 -0.61 7.01 -11.99
N PHE A 45 -0.47 5.83 -12.61
CA PHE A 45 -1.20 4.64 -12.19
C PHE A 45 -0.46 3.97 -11.04
N LEU A 46 -1.09 3.91 -9.87
CA LEU A 46 -0.67 3.02 -8.79
C LEU A 46 -0.98 1.58 -9.20
N THR A 47 0.02 0.71 -9.09
CA THR A 47 -0.03 -0.68 -9.58
C THR A 47 0.24 -1.71 -8.50
N GLY A 48 0.62 -1.27 -7.31
CA GLY A 48 0.90 -2.18 -6.20
C GLY A 48 1.50 -1.45 -5.01
N MET A 49 1.77 -2.23 -3.97
CA MET A 49 2.42 -1.74 -2.74
C MET A 49 3.34 -2.82 -2.17
N ARG A 50 4.37 -2.38 -1.44
CA ARG A 50 5.32 -3.23 -0.73
C ARG A 50 5.47 -2.78 0.72
N PHE A 51 5.81 -3.73 1.57
CA PHE A 51 6.15 -3.50 2.97
C PHE A 51 7.55 -4.05 3.28
N ARG A 52 8.13 -3.65 4.40
CA ARG A 52 9.38 -4.19 4.91
C ARG A 52 9.21 -4.62 6.37
N LEU A 53 9.99 -5.61 6.79
CA LEU A 53 10.05 -5.98 8.20
C LEU A 53 10.67 -4.85 9.01
N ASN A 54 10.20 -4.69 10.24
CA ASN A 54 10.83 -3.77 11.17
C ASN A 54 12.28 -4.21 11.47
N GLY A 55 13.18 -3.27 11.67
CA GLY A 55 14.60 -3.50 11.94
C GLY A 55 14.89 -4.39 13.15
N THR A 56 13.94 -4.55 14.08
CA THR A 56 14.07 -5.50 15.20
C THR A 56 13.79 -6.96 14.81
N ALA A 57 13.35 -7.23 13.58
CA ALA A 57 13.11 -8.59 13.12
C ALA A 57 14.42 -9.39 13.08
N THR A 58 14.40 -10.59 13.66
CA THR A 58 15.58 -11.46 13.79
C THR A 58 15.62 -12.58 12.75
N ALA A 59 14.56 -12.76 11.97
CA ALA A 59 14.46 -13.81 10.95
C ALA A 59 13.62 -13.34 9.77
N ASN A 60 13.95 -13.87 8.59
CA ASN A 60 13.15 -13.66 7.39
C ASN A 60 11.72 -14.20 7.60
N TRP A 61 10.76 -13.54 6.97
CA TRP A 61 9.36 -13.93 7.01
C TRP A 61 8.77 -14.00 5.61
N PRO A 62 7.78 -14.86 5.35
CA PRO A 62 7.38 -16.01 6.16
C PRO A 62 8.45 -17.10 6.31
N SER A 63 8.35 -17.95 7.34
CA SER A 63 9.21 -19.15 7.46
C SER A 63 8.77 -20.29 6.52
N VAL A 64 7.51 -20.27 6.10
CA VAL A 64 6.87 -21.15 5.12
C VAL A 64 5.84 -20.32 4.34
N ASP A 65 5.48 -20.73 3.13
CA ASP A 65 4.45 -20.03 2.34
C ASP A 65 3.22 -19.72 3.18
N THR A 66 2.85 -18.44 3.20
CA THR A 66 1.76 -17.93 4.04
C THR A 66 0.67 -17.38 3.16
N SER A 67 -0.51 -17.96 3.28
CA SER A 67 -1.64 -17.70 2.38
C SER A 67 -2.80 -17.03 3.09
N TYR A 68 -3.54 -16.23 2.31
CA TYR A 68 -4.76 -15.55 2.68
C TYR A 68 -5.84 -15.95 1.69
N SER A 69 -7.01 -16.36 2.18
CA SER A 69 -8.13 -16.70 1.31
C SER A 69 -8.68 -15.48 0.57
N TYR A 70 -8.51 -14.29 1.16
CA TYR A 70 -8.69 -13.01 0.49
C TYR A 70 -7.71 -11.96 1.02
N TRP A 71 -7.28 -11.08 0.13
CA TRP A 71 -6.58 -9.84 0.44
C TRP A 71 -7.07 -8.74 -0.50
N GLU A 72 -7.98 -7.93 0.00
CA GLU A 72 -8.62 -6.84 -0.73
C GLU A 72 -7.92 -5.52 -0.44
N VAL A 73 -7.81 -4.69 -1.47
CA VAL A 73 -7.28 -3.32 -1.34
C VAL A 73 -8.25 -2.36 -2.03
N TYR A 74 -8.62 -1.32 -1.29
CA TYR A 74 -9.47 -0.24 -1.74
C TYR A 74 -8.69 1.07 -1.67
N ILE A 75 -8.75 1.86 -2.74
CA ILE A 75 -8.05 3.15 -2.83
C ILE A 75 -9.03 4.22 -3.28
N GLY A 76 -8.95 5.41 -2.69
CA GLY A 76 -9.79 6.53 -3.06
C GLY A 76 -9.27 7.84 -2.48
N ALA A 77 -9.90 8.96 -2.89
CA ALA A 77 -9.67 10.24 -2.24
C ALA A 77 -10.01 10.12 -0.75
N GLY A 78 -9.07 10.53 0.10
CA GLY A 78 -9.16 10.44 1.55
C GLY A 78 -9.43 11.79 2.19
N VAL A 79 -9.92 11.77 3.42
CA VAL A 79 -9.83 12.93 4.31
C VAL A 79 -8.36 13.21 4.66
N ALA A 80 -8.04 14.45 5.00
CA ALA A 80 -6.72 14.81 5.53
C ALA A 80 -6.37 13.96 6.77
N PRO A 81 -5.10 13.63 7.01
CA PRO A 81 -4.68 12.81 8.16
C PRO A 81 -5.21 13.29 9.51
N GLY A 82 -5.25 14.61 9.75
CA GLY A 82 -5.79 15.20 10.98
C GLY A 82 -7.32 15.07 11.13
N ALA A 83 -8.03 14.78 10.04
CA ALA A 83 -9.48 14.58 10.01
C ALA A 83 -9.88 13.09 10.02
N MET A 84 -8.92 12.16 10.05
CA MET A 84 -9.21 10.72 10.04
C MET A 84 -9.98 10.28 11.29
N GLY A 85 -11.25 9.93 11.10
CA GLY A 85 -12.14 9.41 12.14
C GLY A 85 -11.98 7.92 12.38
N SER A 86 -12.71 7.40 13.37
CA SER A 86 -12.76 5.96 13.68
C SER A 86 -13.62 5.17 12.70
N THR A 87 -14.56 5.81 12.00
CA THR A 87 -15.47 5.17 11.05
C THR A 87 -14.78 5.06 9.68
N PHE A 88 -14.50 3.84 9.24
CA PHE A 88 -13.71 3.59 8.04
C PHE A 88 -14.30 4.23 6.77
N ALA A 89 -15.62 4.12 6.60
CA ALA A 89 -16.30 4.63 5.42
C ALA A 89 -16.26 6.16 5.31
N THR A 90 -16.22 6.88 6.43
CA THR A 90 -16.20 8.36 6.43
C THR A 90 -14.82 8.93 6.12
N ASN A 91 -13.78 8.11 6.08
CA ASN A 91 -12.42 8.53 5.76
C ASN A 91 -12.17 8.56 4.24
N PHE A 92 -13.10 8.03 3.43
CA PHE A 92 -13.13 8.21 1.98
C PHE A 92 -14.07 9.38 1.61
N LEU A 93 -13.62 10.26 0.72
CA LEU A 93 -14.41 11.40 0.22
C LEU A 93 -15.37 11.01 -0.93
N GLY A 94 -15.34 9.75 -1.35
CA GLY A 94 -16.22 9.19 -2.38
C GLY A 94 -16.14 7.67 -2.38
N THR A 95 -16.77 7.03 -3.36
CA THR A 95 -16.71 5.57 -3.49
C THR A 95 -15.28 5.12 -3.79
N PRO A 96 -14.65 4.29 -2.94
CA PRO A 96 -13.30 3.82 -3.21
C PRO A 96 -13.30 2.79 -4.35
N THR A 97 -12.20 2.74 -5.10
CA THR A 97 -11.94 1.74 -6.13
C THR A 97 -11.32 0.50 -5.50
N GLN A 98 -11.89 -0.67 -5.74
CA GLN A 98 -11.24 -1.93 -5.37
C GLN A 98 -10.14 -2.25 -6.38
N VAL A 99 -8.90 -2.06 -5.99
CA VAL A 99 -7.72 -2.27 -6.85
C VAL A 99 -7.21 -3.70 -6.78
N ARG A 100 -7.53 -4.42 -5.71
CA ARG A 100 -7.15 -5.81 -5.51
C ARG A 100 -8.27 -6.61 -4.84
N SER A 101 -8.42 -7.87 -5.24
CA SER A 101 -9.32 -8.84 -4.64
C SER A 101 -8.73 -10.27 -4.70
N GLY A 102 -9.43 -11.24 -4.11
CA GLY A 102 -9.03 -12.64 -4.15
C GLY A 102 -7.87 -12.98 -3.22
N GLY A 103 -7.44 -14.24 -3.26
CA GLY A 103 -6.39 -14.77 -2.39
C GLY A 103 -5.02 -14.15 -2.63
N HIS A 104 -4.15 -14.23 -1.64
CA HIS A 104 -2.75 -13.81 -1.76
C HIS A 104 -1.83 -14.75 -0.98
N THR A 105 -0.65 -15.02 -1.52
CA THR A 105 0.38 -15.82 -0.86
C THR A 105 1.68 -15.03 -0.81
N PHE A 106 2.22 -14.86 0.39
CA PHE A 106 3.61 -14.46 0.58
C PHE A 106 4.47 -15.71 0.63
N PHE A 107 5.46 -15.79 -0.25
CA PHE A 107 6.36 -16.95 -0.33
C PHE A 107 7.35 -16.95 0.82
N ALA A 108 7.80 -18.13 1.25
CA ALA A 108 8.82 -18.26 2.28
C ALA A 108 10.05 -17.37 2.00
N GLY A 109 10.47 -16.59 2.99
CA GLY A 109 11.61 -15.67 2.90
C GLY A 109 11.37 -14.41 2.06
N ALA A 110 10.13 -14.12 1.65
CA ALA A 110 9.76 -12.95 0.84
C ALA A 110 10.14 -11.59 1.48
N PHE A 111 10.31 -11.55 2.80
CA PHE A 111 10.72 -10.37 3.55
C PHE A 111 11.99 -10.72 4.35
N THR A 112 13.06 -9.99 4.07
CA THR A 112 14.36 -10.24 4.69
C THR A 112 14.54 -9.46 6.00
N ALA A 113 15.33 -10.02 6.91
CA ALA A 113 15.68 -9.44 8.19
C ALA A 113 17.20 -9.26 8.32
N GLY A 114 17.64 -8.46 9.30
CA GLY A 114 19.06 -8.23 9.61
C GLY A 114 19.63 -6.88 9.15
N SER A 115 18.79 -5.92 8.79
CA SER A 115 19.17 -4.54 8.48
C SER A 115 18.20 -3.54 9.10
N SER A 116 18.58 -2.26 9.16
CA SER A 116 17.69 -1.18 9.58
C SER A 116 17.90 0.06 8.69
N PRO A 117 16.95 0.38 7.78
CA PRO A 117 15.76 -0.41 7.47
C PRO A 117 16.05 -1.73 6.73
N ASN A 118 15.18 -2.73 6.90
CA ASN A 118 15.20 -3.92 6.03
C ASN A 118 14.75 -3.58 4.60
N ALA A 119 15.08 -4.45 3.65
CA ALA A 119 14.59 -4.31 2.28
C ALA A 119 13.07 -4.51 2.19
N PHE A 120 12.44 -3.81 1.25
CA PHE A 120 11.05 -4.08 0.89
C PHE A 120 10.92 -5.48 0.30
N GLY A 121 9.95 -6.24 0.80
CA GLY A 121 9.72 -7.62 0.40
C GLY A 121 8.84 -7.75 -0.84
N GLN A 122 8.15 -8.89 -0.93
CA GLN A 122 7.26 -9.23 -2.03
C GLN A 122 6.18 -8.17 -2.25
N ALA A 123 5.94 -7.84 -3.52
CA ALA A 123 4.91 -6.90 -3.93
C ALA A 123 3.50 -7.48 -3.82
N LEU A 124 2.61 -6.66 -3.27
CA LEU A 124 1.18 -6.82 -3.38
C LEU A 124 0.72 -6.07 -4.65
N VAL A 125 0.70 -6.79 -5.77
CA VAL A 125 0.31 -6.24 -7.08
C VAL A 125 -1.21 -6.03 -7.13
N PHE A 126 -1.64 -4.93 -7.75
CA PHE A 126 -3.06 -4.64 -7.95
C PHE A 126 -3.58 -5.33 -9.21
N ASP A 127 -4.83 -5.80 -9.15
CA ASP A 127 -5.53 -6.40 -10.28
C ASP A 127 -6.04 -5.32 -11.24
N SER A 128 -6.29 -4.11 -10.72
CA SER A 128 -6.61 -2.92 -11.51
C SER A 128 -5.78 -1.72 -11.06
N ASN A 129 -5.33 -0.94 -12.05
CA ASN A 129 -4.56 0.27 -11.80
C ASN A 129 -5.44 1.39 -11.24
N TYR A 130 -4.90 2.16 -10.29
CA TYR A 130 -5.57 3.35 -9.76
C TYR A 130 -4.86 4.62 -10.23
N LEU A 131 -5.54 5.47 -11.00
CA LEU A 131 -4.99 6.76 -11.39
C LEU A 131 -5.04 7.70 -10.19
N TYR A 132 -3.88 8.04 -9.64
CA TYR A 132 -3.80 9.03 -8.58
C TYR A 132 -3.64 10.43 -9.19
N THR A 133 -4.64 11.27 -8.98
CA THR A 133 -4.72 12.63 -9.56
C THR A 133 -4.29 13.73 -8.59
N GLY A 134 -3.70 13.38 -7.45
CA GLY A 134 -3.40 14.30 -6.35
C GLY A 134 -4.49 14.34 -5.27
N GLY A 135 -4.26 15.15 -4.24
CA GLY A 135 -5.10 15.23 -3.04
C GLY A 135 -4.77 14.16 -2.00
N ASP A 136 -5.38 14.24 -0.83
CA ASP A 136 -5.11 13.23 0.22
C ASP A 136 -5.66 11.86 -0.21
N LEU A 137 -4.92 10.80 0.11
CA LEU A 137 -5.22 9.44 -0.31
C LEU A 137 -5.68 8.61 0.88
N ALA A 138 -6.76 7.86 0.71
CA ALA A 138 -7.13 6.80 1.64
C ALA A 138 -6.87 5.43 1.00
N VAL A 139 -6.27 4.53 1.77
CA VAL A 139 -6.02 3.13 1.39
C VAL A 139 -6.58 2.24 2.48
N GLU A 140 -7.47 1.32 2.13
CA GLU A 140 -8.03 0.33 3.04
C GLU A 140 -7.66 -1.08 2.57
N MET A 141 -7.16 -1.89 3.48
CA MET A 141 -6.89 -3.30 3.28
C MET A 141 -7.84 -4.13 4.14
N ARG A 142 -8.38 -5.20 3.55
CA ARG A 142 -9.15 -6.22 4.27
C ARG A 142 -8.59 -7.58 3.90
N PHE A 143 -8.28 -8.40 4.89
CA PHE A 143 -7.67 -9.70 4.62
C PHE A 143 -8.04 -10.73 5.67
N SER A 144 -8.01 -11.98 5.23
CA SER A 144 -8.32 -13.14 6.06
C SER A 144 -7.27 -13.34 7.15
N THR A 145 -7.56 -14.24 8.08
CA THR A 145 -6.53 -14.88 8.89
C THR A 145 -5.51 -15.56 7.96
N GLN A 146 -4.24 -15.48 8.32
CA GLN A 146 -3.14 -16.13 7.60
C GLN A 146 -3.17 -17.64 7.87
N SER A 147 -2.84 -18.45 6.86
CA SER A 147 -2.56 -19.88 6.98
C SER A 147 -1.12 -20.18 6.55
N GLY A 148 -0.50 -21.23 7.07
CA GLY A 148 0.93 -21.50 6.87
C GLY A 148 1.74 -21.07 8.08
N ALA A 149 2.48 -19.95 7.99
CA ALA A 149 3.27 -19.48 9.12
C ALA A 149 2.39 -19.10 10.32
N THR A 150 2.82 -19.49 11.52
CA THR A 150 2.08 -19.24 12.77
C THR A 150 2.57 -18.00 13.52
N ASN A 151 3.72 -17.45 13.14
CA ASN A 151 4.25 -16.21 13.71
C ASN A 151 3.63 -14.96 13.07
N GLN A 152 3.50 -13.91 13.88
CA GLN A 152 3.08 -12.59 13.43
C GLN A 152 4.30 -11.66 13.43
N PRO A 153 4.92 -11.41 12.28
CA PRO A 153 6.09 -10.54 12.21
C PRO A 153 5.68 -9.09 12.50
N SER A 154 6.65 -8.32 12.96
CA SER A 154 6.53 -6.87 13.07
C SER A 154 6.99 -6.22 11.77
N PHE A 155 6.09 -5.50 11.10
CA PHE A 155 6.42 -4.68 9.95
C PHE A 155 6.82 -3.27 10.40
N ASP A 156 7.67 -2.62 9.62
CA ASP A 156 8.11 -1.26 9.90
C ASP A 156 6.92 -0.28 9.85
N ALA A 157 6.81 0.57 10.86
CA ALA A 157 5.70 1.48 11.02
C ALA A 157 6.08 2.74 11.82
N VAL A 158 5.21 3.73 11.78
CA VAL A 158 5.30 4.93 12.60
C VAL A 158 4.29 4.88 13.74
N ALA A 159 4.74 5.16 14.94
CA ALA A 159 3.97 5.06 16.16
C ALA A 159 2.83 6.09 16.19
N ALA A 160 1.61 5.61 16.41
CA ALA A 160 0.43 6.47 16.53
C ALA A 160 0.50 7.44 17.72
N SER A 161 1.32 7.12 18.72
CA SER A 161 1.53 7.91 19.92
C SER A 161 2.55 9.04 19.76
N GLY A 162 3.31 9.10 18.66
CA GLY A 162 4.34 10.13 18.48
C GLY A 162 3.81 11.52 18.13
N GLY A 163 2.51 11.62 17.78
CA GLY A 163 1.84 12.89 17.52
C GLY A 163 2.43 13.65 16.32
N PRO A 164 2.15 14.95 16.19
CA PRO A 164 2.57 15.71 15.00
C PRO A 164 4.07 15.69 14.73
N ALA A 165 4.90 15.45 15.75
CA ALA A 165 6.37 15.48 15.63
C ALA A 165 6.93 14.37 14.72
N ASN A 166 6.28 13.21 14.65
CA ASN A 166 6.67 12.14 13.73
C ASN A 166 5.84 12.14 12.43
N GLY A 167 4.97 13.13 12.23
CA GLY A 167 4.06 13.25 11.09
C GLY A 167 2.65 12.71 11.35
N TRP A 168 2.39 12.08 12.51
CA TRP A 168 1.05 11.56 12.83
C TRP A 168 0.01 12.68 12.94
N GLY A 169 -1.11 12.52 12.22
CA GLY A 169 -2.18 13.52 12.15
C GLY A 169 -1.87 14.73 11.27
N VAL A 170 -0.70 14.76 10.62
CA VAL A 170 -0.28 15.81 9.69
C VAL A 170 -0.03 15.21 8.31
N ASP A 171 0.96 14.32 8.22
CA ASP A 171 1.37 13.65 6.99
C ASP A 171 0.62 12.35 6.77
N PHE A 172 0.23 11.67 7.86
CA PHE A 172 -0.45 10.39 7.79
C PHE A 172 -1.19 10.04 9.09
N SER A 173 -2.17 9.14 8.97
CA SER A 173 -2.90 8.54 10.09
C SER A 173 -3.34 7.12 9.70
N ALA A 174 -3.57 6.25 10.67
CA ALA A 174 -4.06 4.90 10.41
C ALA A 174 -5.07 4.38 11.46
N ARG A 175 -5.96 3.48 11.01
CA ARG A 175 -6.96 2.81 11.84
C ARG A 175 -6.94 1.31 11.59
N TRP A 176 -7.27 0.51 12.60
CA TRP A 176 -7.40 -0.93 12.43
C TRP A 176 -8.48 -1.56 13.31
N THR A 177 -8.85 -2.78 12.96
CA THR A 177 -9.74 -3.66 13.72
C THR A 177 -9.48 -5.11 13.33
N SER A 178 -9.72 -6.04 14.26
CA SER A 178 -9.62 -7.50 14.04
C SER A 178 -10.89 -8.10 13.42
N ASN A 179 -11.77 -7.27 12.85
CA ASN A 179 -12.97 -7.70 12.15
C ASN A 179 -13.13 -6.94 10.82
N PRO A 180 -13.03 -7.62 9.66
CA PRO A 180 -13.07 -7.00 8.34
C PRO A 180 -14.42 -6.36 7.99
N THR A 181 -15.49 -6.70 8.71
CA THR A 181 -16.82 -6.09 8.51
C THR A 181 -17.11 -4.96 9.50
N SER A 182 -16.26 -4.75 10.51
CA SER A 182 -16.47 -3.67 11.49
C SER A 182 -16.46 -2.31 10.80
N ALA A 183 -17.45 -1.47 11.16
CA ALA A 183 -17.57 -0.11 10.66
C ALA A 183 -16.55 0.84 11.30
N THR A 184 -16.07 0.51 12.50
CA THR A 184 -15.16 1.35 13.28
C THR A 184 -13.88 0.62 13.69
N GLY A 185 -12.83 1.39 13.95
CA GLY A 185 -11.52 0.92 14.39
C GLY A 185 -10.81 1.86 15.35
N SER A 186 -9.71 1.39 15.92
CA SER A 186 -8.83 2.15 16.82
C SER A 186 -7.60 2.66 16.08
N ASN A 187 -6.82 3.56 16.70
CA ASN A 187 -5.51 3.97 16.16
C ASN A 187 -4.66 2.74 15.85
N ALA A 188 -3.96 2.77 14.72
CA ALA A 188 -2.97 1.79 14.31
C ALA A 188 -1.63 2.50 14.08
N ASN A 189 -0.51 1.82 14.30
CA ASN A 189 0.76 2.35 13.80
C ASN A 189 0.71 2.39 12.27
N PHE A 190 1.20 3.48 11.67
CA PHE A 190 1.15 3.70 10.23
C PHE A 190 2.25 2.90 9.53
N LEU A 191 1.89 1.90 8.73
CA LEU A 191 2.84 1.08 7.98
C LEU A 191 3.68 1.88 6.99
N VAL A 192 4.99 1.74 7.07
CA VAL A 192 5.89 2.22 6.03
C VAL A 192 5.63 1.42 4.76
N THR A 193 5.15 2.12 3.74
CA THR A 193 4.63 1.52 2.52
C THR A 193 5.36 2.08 1.32
N ASP A 194 5.88 1.20 0.47
CA ASP A 194 6.42 1.59 -0.82
C ASP A 194 5.34 1.39 -1.90
N PHE A 195 4.82 2.49 -2.43
CA PHE A 195 3.83 2.47 -3.50
C PHE A 195 4.51 2.29 -4.84
N MET A 196 4.01 1.37 -5.66
CA MET A 196 4.51 1.12 -7.01
C MET A 196 3.61 1.83 -8.02
N ALA A 197 4.21 2.50 -9.00
CA ALA A 197 3.47 3.19 -10.03
C ALA A 197 4.10 3.13 -11.43
N THR A 198 3.27 3.28 -12.45
CA THR A 198 3.65 3.41 -13.85
C THR A 198 3.13 4.73 -14.42
N ALA A 199 3.87 5.29 -15.38
CA ALA A 199 3.43 6.49 -16.08
C ALA A 199 2.18 6.18 -16.91
N VAL A 200 1.28 7.17 -17.02
CA VAL A 200 0.16 7.10 -17.96
C VAL A 200 0.73 7.23 -19.38
N PRO A 201 0.51 6.27 -20.29
CA PRO A 201 0.98 6.38 -21.66
C PRO A 201 0.38 7.63 -22.33
N GLU A 202 1.23 8.54 -22.82
CA GLU A 202 0.75 9.76 -23.47
C GLU A 202 0.04 9.42 -24.79
N PRO A 203 -1.06 10.13 -25.16
CA PRO A 203 -1.79 9.91 -26.41
C PRO A 203 -0.91 9.98 -27.67
N ALA A 204 0.17 10.77 -27.66
CA ALA A 204 1.11 10.89 -28.78
C ALA A 204 1.82 9.56 -29.11
N THR A 205 2.07 8.70 -28.12
CA THR A 205 2.69 7.38 -28.31
C THR A 205 1.76 6.43 -29.08
N MET A 206 0.45 6.54 -28.84
CA MET A 206 -0.57 5.77 -29.55
C MET A 206 -0.75 6.23 -31.00
N ILE A 207 -0.65 7.55 -31.25
CA ILE A 207 -0.73 8.12 -32.60
C ILE A 207 0.51 7.76 -33.43
N ALA A 208 1.71 7.76 -32.84
CA ALA A 208 2.95 7.39 -33.54
C ALA A 208 2.96 5.93 -34.01
N LEU A 209 2.45 4.99 -33.19
CA LEU A 209 2.26 3.60 -33.63
C LEU A 209 1.19 3.48 -34.74
N GLY A 210 0.08 4.20 -34.63
CA GLY A 210 -0.98 4.20 -35.64
C GLY A 210 -0.51 4.73 -37.00
N LEU A 211 0.29 5.80 -36.99
CA LEU A 211 0.89 6.38 -38.21
C LEU A 211 1.97 5.47 -38.81
N GLY A 212 2.78 4.81 -37.98
CA GLY A 212 3.81 3.85 -38.45
C GLY A 212 3.22 2.64 -39.18
N VAL A 213 2.12 2.08 -38.66
CA VAL A 213 1.41 0.97 -39.32
C VAL A 213 0.73 1.42 -40.63
N ALA A 214 0.14 2.61 -40.65
CA ALA A 214 -0.47 3.17 -41.86
C ALA A 214 0.57 3.44 -42.97
N ALA A 215 1.77 3.90 -42.62
CA ALA A 215 2.86 4.13 -43.57
C ALA A 215 3.40 2.81 -44.16
N LEU A 216 3.55 1.77 -43.35
CA LEU A 216 3.97 0.43 -43.80
C LEU A 216 2.91 -0.26 -44.70
N ALA A 217 1.63 -0.08 -44.40
CA ALA A 217 0.54 -0.60 -45.23
C ALA A 217 0.47 0.12 -46.60
N ARG A 218 0.82 1.41 -46.66
CA ARG A 218 0.83 2.21 -47.90
C ARG A 218 2.06 1.93 -48.76
N GLY A 219 3.20 1.56 -48.15
CA GLY A 219 4.42 1.17 -48.86
C GLY A 219 4.38 -0.21 -49.53
N ARG A 220 3.49 -1.10 -49.09
CA ARG A 220 3.31 -2.46 -49.65
C ARG A 220 2.36 -2.55 -50.84
N ARG A 221 1.79 -1.42 -51.30
CA ARG A 221 0.86 -1.35 -52.45
C ARG A 221 1.48 -0.71 -53.70
N LYS A 222 2.81 -0.71 -53.83
CA LYS A 222 3.52 -0.35 -55.06
C LYS A 222 4.28 -1.55 -55.59
#